data_AF-A0A836LH55-F1
#
_entry.id   AF-A0A836LH55-F1
#
_cell.length_a   1.000
_cell.length_b   1.000
_cell.length_c   1.000
_cell.angle_alpha   90.00
_cell.angle_beta   90.00
_cell.angle_gamma   90.00
#
_symmetry.space_group_name_H-M   'P 1'
#
loop_
_entity.id
_entity.type
_entity.pdbx_description
1 polymer ?
#
loop_
_entity_poly.entity_id
_entity_poly.type
_entity_poly.pdbx_seq_one_letter_code
_entity_poly.pdbx_strand_id
1 'polypeptide(L)'
;MFPHTRSRLWWWWWVEESRITTHYGVESFTKALSMQRSTRRGHSRYGVNCGPKEMYGQPVRRLRSYGIDKGQSRFAEVVSGRSRDFAQFVVPQLRKYFGDHQTFVENLQLMTQTVKPSFIWISADEVCYPPHILLRYEIERALVEGTTEVEDTPRVWNERMREYLGVETEGRDDIGCLQDIHMSMSAFGYFPTYTLGSMFAA
;
A
#
# COMPACT_ATOMS: atom_id res chain seq x y z
N MET A 1 7.63 -37.86 19.98
CA MET A 1 6.53 -37.71 19.01
C MET A 1 6.19 -36.23 18.93
N PHE A 2 6.94 -35.48 18.14
CA PHE A 2 6.72 -34.03 17.94
C PHE A 2 5.89 -33.87 16.67
N PRO A 3 4.74 -33.18 16.68
CA PRO A 3 3.98 -32.98 15.47
C PRO A 3 4.65 -31.91 14.61
N HIS A 4 4.87 -32.26 13.35
CA HIS A 4 5.38 -31.39 12.30
C HIS A 4 4.45 -30.18 12.08
N THR A 5 4.86 -29.00 12.55
CA THR A 5 4.28 -27.74 12.07
C THR A 5 4.92 -27.41 10.73
N ARG A 6 4.22 -27.74 9.63
CA ARG A 6 4.52 -27.20 8.30
C ARG A 6 4.37 -25.68 8.35
N SER A 7 5.47 -24.95 8.17
CA SER A 7 5.46 -23.52 7.90
C SER A 7 4.77 -23.27 6.56
N ARG A 8 3.51 -22.84 6.64
CA ARG A 8 2.74 -22.33 5.51
C ARG A 8 2.81 -20.81 5.56
N LEU A 9 3.66 -20.22 4.71
CA LEU A 9 3.66 -18.80 4.39
C LEU A 9 2.37 -18.49 3.61
N TRP A 10 1.29 -18.18 4.32
CA TRP A 10 0.07 -17.63 3.76
C TRP A 10 -0.41 -16.50 4.66
N TRP A 11 -0.71 -15.36 4.04
CA TRP A 11 -1.22 -14.16 4.70
C TRP A 11 -2.64 -14.41 5.23
N TRP A 12 -2.76 -14.90 6.47
CA TRP A 12 -4.03 -14.95 7.18
C TRP A 12 -3.93 -14.05 8.42
N TRP A 13 -4.71 -12.97 8.43
CA TRP A 13 -4.96 -12.19 9.63
C TRP A 13 -5.90 -13.01 10.50
N TRP A 14 -5.36 -13.76 11.46
CA TRP A 14 -6.21 -14.37 12.47
C TRP A 14 -6.70 -13.25 13.39
N VAL A 15 -8.01 -13.19 13.59
CA VAL A 15 -8.69 -12.15 14.37
C VAL A 15 -8.18 -12.08 15.82
N GLU A 16 -7.45 -13.10 16.29
CA GLU A 16 -6.85 -13.14 17.63
C GLU A 16 -5.35 -12.81 17.64
N GLU A 17 -4.64 -13.07 16.55
CA GLU A 17 -3.20 -12.88 16.46
C GLU A 17 -2.82 -12.19 15.15
N SER A 18 -2.39 -10.94 15.26
CA SER A 18 -1.89 -10.17 14.12
C SER A 18 -0.37 -10.10 14.14
N ARG A 19 0.26 -10.78 13.18
CA ARG A 19 1.71 -10.68 12.94
C ARG A 19 1.99 -9.66 11.84
N ILE A 20 2.75 -8.61 12.17
CA ILE A 20 3.19 -7.60 11.20
C ILE A 20 4.69 -7.69 10.98
N THR A 21 5.14 -7.67 9.73
CA THR A 21 6.57 -7.52 9.38
C THR A 21 6.89 -6.09 8.94
N THR A 22 8.15 -5.73 8.74
CA THR A 22 8.54 -4.44 8.14
C THR A 22 9.96 -4.59 7.56
N HIS A 23 10.32 -3.72 6.64
CA HIS A 23 11.66 -3.62 6.06
C HIS A 23 12.31 -2.31 6.51
N TYR A 24 13.58 -2.38 6.90
CA TYR A 24 14.39 -1.21 7.28
C TYR A 24 15.42 -0.97 6.17
N GLY A 25 15.38 0.23 5.57
CA GLY A 25 16.43 0.69 4.66
C GLY A 25 17.40 1.59 5.41
N VAL A 26 18.70 1.47 5.11
CA VAL A 26 19.74 2.32 5.72
C VAL A 26 19.68 3.76 5.23
N GLU A 27 19.13 3.99 4.03
CA GLU A 27 19.09 5.31 3.39
C GLU A 27 17.97 6.21 3.91
N SER A 28 16.89 5.64 4.44
CA SER A 28 15.76 6.43 4.92
C SER A 28 14.87 5.67 5.91
N PHE A 29 14.62 6.32 7.05
CA PHE A 29 13.67 5.83 8.05
C PHE A 29 12.20 6.09 7.67
N THR A 30 11.92 7.02 6.75
CA THR A 30 10.54 7.43 6.44
C THR A 30 9.75 6.27 5.87
N LYS A 31 10.34 5.47 4.97
CA LYS A 31 9.71 4.24 4.42
C LYS A 31 9.32 3.23 5.51
N ALA A 32 10.16 3.05 6.53
CA ALA A 32 9.86 2.14 7.63
C ALA A 32 8.77 2.71 8.56
N LEU A 33 8.77 4.02 8.80
CA LEU A 33 7.87 4.69 9.73
C LEU A 33 6.47 4.93 9.14
N SER A 34 6.36 5.55 7.96
CA SER A 34 5.07 5.91 7.36
C SER A 34 4.49 4.77 6.51
N MET A 35 5.25 4.23 5.55
CA MET A 35 4.68 3.35 4.52
C MET A 35 4.46 1.89 4.92
N GLN A 36 5.18 1.38 5.93
CA GLN A 36 5.12 -0.04 6.26
C GLN A 36 4.54 -0.29 7.64
N ARG A 37 5.04 0.40 8.67
CA ARG A 37 4.61 0.13 10.03
C ARG A 37 3.22 0.68 10.34
N SER A 38 2.91 1.91 9.91
CA SER A 38 1.59 2.53 10.13
C SER A 38 0.50 1.83 9.32
N THR A 39 0.76 1.57 8.03
CA THR A 39 -0.12 0.81 7.13
C THR A 39 -0.46 -0.57 7.69
N ARG A 40 0.55 -1.33 8.13
CA ARG A 40 0.33 -2.67 8.70
C ARG A 40 -0.35 -2.63 10.07
N ARG A 41 -0.13 -1.57 10.85
CA ARG A 41 -0.86 -1.35 12.10
C ARG A 41 -2.33 -1.03 11.86
N GLY A 42 -2.69 -0.30 10.81
CA GLY A 42 -4.09 -0.07 10.44
C GLY A 42 -4.83 -1.39 10.14
N HIS A 43 -4.24 -2.23 9.27
CA HIS A 43 -4.73 -3.58 9.00
C HIS A 43 -4.86 -4.42 10.28
N SER A 44 -3.80 -4.45 11.09
CA SER A 44 -3.75 -5.18 12.36
C SER A 44 -4.86 -4.75 13.32
N ARG A 45 -5.07 -3.43 13.50
CA ARG A 45 -6.10 -2.88 14.38
C ARG A 45 -7.50 -3.27 13.93
N TYR A 46 -7.77 -3.27 12.63
CA TYR A 46 -9.06 -3.71 12.12
C TYR A 46 -9.25 -5.21 12.33
N GLY A 47 -8.23 -6.01 12.02
CA GLY A 47 -8.23 -7.47 12.24
C GLY A 47 -8.54 -7.86 13.68
N VAL A 48 -7.78 -7.35 14.65
CA VAL A 48 -7.93 -7.76 16.06
C VAL A 48 -9.19 -7.21 16.73
N ASN A 49 -9.74 -6.11 16.22
CA ASN A 49 -10.97 -5.52 16.73
C ASN A 49 -12.21 -5.86 15.87
N CYS A 50 -12.08 -6.77 14.91
CA CYS A 50 -13.18 -7.19 14.06
C CYS A 50 -14.29 -7.82 14.91
N GLY A 51 -15.47 -7.21 14.89
CA GLY A 51 -16.66 -7.65 15.62
C GLY A 51 -17.69 -8.33 14.71
N PRO A 52 -18.81 -8.82 15.28
CA PRO A 52 -19.09 -8.87 16.73
C PRO A 52 -18.20 -9.88 17.45
N LYS A 53 -17.75 -9.58 18.68
CA LYS A 53 -16.72 -10.38 19.38
C LYS A 53 -17.21 -11.78 19.73
N GLU A 54 -18.46 -11.86 20.14
CA GLU A 54 -19.20 -13.07 20.49
C GLU A 54 -19.36 -14.04 19.31
N MET A 55 -19.25 -13.56 18.07
CA MET A 55 -19.41 -14.37 16.86
C MET A 55 -18.07 -14.90 16.34
N TYR A 56 -17.20 -15.36 17.24
CA TYR A 56 -15.91 -15.93 16.84
C TYR A 56 -16.08 -17.17 15.94
N GLY A 57 -15.20 -17.32 14.95
CA GLY A 57 -15.26 -18.39 13.95
C GLY A 57 -16.41 -18.27 12.94
N GLN A 58 -17.35 -17.34 13.12
CA GLN A 58 -18.48 -17.14 12.22
C GLN A 58 -18.08 -16.27 11.02
N PRO A 59 -18.68 -16.50 9.83
CA PRO A 59 -18.35 -15.75 8.62
C PRO A 59 -18.64 -14.24 8.73
N VAL A 60 -19.54 -13.84 9.62
CA VAL A 60 -19.87 -12.44 9.91
C VAL A 60 -18.71 -11.69 10.60
N ARG A 61 -17.86 -12.40 11.37
CA ARG A 61 -16.68 -11.82 12.03
C ARG A 61 -15.45 -11.93 11.13
N ARG A 62 -15.52 -11.25 9.99
CA ARG A 62 -14.44 -11.15 9.00
C ARG A 62 -14.34 -9.71 8.48
N LEU A 63 -13.19 -9.37 7.91
CA LEU A 63 -13.00 -8.08 7.24
C LEU A 63 -14.01 -7.95 6.09
N ARG A 64 -14.71 -6.81 6.01
CA ARG A 64 -15.83 -6.62 5.07
C ARG A 64 -15.42 -6.70 3.60
N SER A 65 -14.33 -6.06 3.25
CA SER A 65 -13.75 -6.05 1.90
C SER A 65 -12.30 -5.60 1.96
N TYR A 66 -11.51 -5.89 0.91
CA TYR A 66 -10.16 -5.34 0.78
C TYR A 66 -10.18 -3.81 0.74
N GLY A 67 -11.19 -3.18 0.15
CA GLY A 67 -11.32 -1.71 0.15
C GLY A 67 -11.47 -1.13 1.55
N ILE A 68 -12.36 -1.69 2.38
CA ILE A 68 -12.54 -1.23 3.77
C ILE A 68 -11.27 -1.47 4.59
N ASP A 69 -10.65 -2.64 4.43
CA ASP A 69 -9.40 -2.98 5.12
C ASP A 69 -8.24 -2.07 4.70
N LYS A 70 -8.12 -1.76 3.40
CA LYS A 70 -7.18 -0.76 2.89
C LYS A 70 -7.50 0.65 3.38
N GLY A 71 -8.78 0.98 3.59
CA GLY A 71 -9.18 2.22 4.25
C GLY A 71 -8.58 2.36 5.63
N GLN A 72 -8.59 1.31 6.45
CA GLN A 72 -8.00 1.34 7.78
C GLN A 72 -6.47 1.54 7.75
N SER A 73 -5.79 0.94 6.78
CA SER A 73 -4.35 1.13 6.62
C SER A 73 -3.97 2.50 6.06
N ARG A 74 -4.72 3.02 5.09
CA ARG A 74 -4.53 4.38 4.55
C ARG A 74 -4.89 5.46 5.55
N PHE A 75 -5.92 5.27 6.37
CA PHE A 75 -6.25 6.18 7.46
C PHE A 75 -5.08 6.30 8.45
N ALA A 76 -4.48 5.17 8.84
CA ALA A 76 -3.35 5.17 9.75
C ALA A 76 -2.07 5.77 9.12
N GLU A 77 -1.75 5.40 7.88
CA GLU A 77 -0.54 5.87 7.19
C GLU A 77 -0.62 7.33 6.77
N VAL A 78 -1.69 7.70 6.07
CA VAL A 78 -1.77 8.93 5.31
C VAL A 78 -2.48 10.00 6.10
N VAL A 79 -3.76 9.77 6.41
CA VAL A 79 -4.60 10.74 7.13
C VAL A 79 -4.01 11.07 8.48
N SER A 80 -3.62 10.05 9.26
CA SER A 80 -2.95 10.26 10.55
C SER A 80 -1.44 10.43 10.38
N GLY A 81 -0.76 9.47 9.77
CA GLY A 81 0.72 9.36 9.79
C GLY A 81 1.49 10.36 8.93
N ARG A 82 0.82 11.07 8.00
CA ARG A 82 1.42 12.18 7.23
C ARG A 82 0.86 13.55 7.63
N SER A 83 0.05 13.62 8.69
CA SER A 83 -0.49 14.88 9.19
C SER A 83 0.58 15.75 9.86
N ARG A 84 0.32 17.06 9.92
CA ARG A 84 1.15 18.00 10.67
C ARG A 84 1.24 17.63 12.16
N ASP A 85 0.11 17.24 12.75
CA ASP A 85 0.03 16.90 14.17
C ASP A 85 0.86 15.65 14.48
N PHE A 86 0.85 14.65 13.60
CA PHE A 86 1.70 13.48 13.76
C PHE A 86 3.18 13.81 13.59
N ALA A 87 3.54 14.69 12.64
CA ALA A 87 4.91 15.16 12.51
C ALA A 87 5.39 15.85 13.80
N GLN A 88 4.58 16.73 14.40
CA GLN A 88 4.89 17.38 15.68
C GLN A 88 5.06 16.37 16.82
N PHE A 89 4.22 15.32 16.86
CA PHE A 89 4.33 14.24 17.84
C PHE A 89 5.62 13.40 17.68
N VAL A 90 6.02 13.12 16.44
CA VAL A 90 7.15 12.23 16.14
C VAL A 90 8.50 12.92 16.26
N VAL A 91 8.60 14.23 15.97
CA VAL A 91 9.88 14.95 15.97
C VAL A 91 10.66 14.84 17.29
N PRO A 92 10.06 14.97 18.49
CA PRO A 92 10.76 14.72 19.75
C PRO A 92 11.31 13.29 19.88
N GLN A 93 10.61 12.30 19.32
CA GLN A 93 11.08 10.91 19.29
C GLN A 93 12.27 10.76 18.33
N LEU A 94 12.21 11.37 17.14
CA LEU A 94 13.33 11.36 16.20
C LEU A 94 14.59 11.97 16.84
N ARG A 95 14.46 13.11 17.51
CA ARG A 95 15.57 13.74 18.25
C ARG A 95 16.18 12.82 19.30
N LYS A 96 15.33 12.10 20.04
CA LYS A 96 15.77 11.16 21.08
C LYS A 96 16.57 9.98 20.51
N TYR A 97 16.14 9.43 19.38
CA TYR A 97 16.73 8.20 18.82
C TYR A 97 17.84 8.46 17.79
N PHE A 98 17.80 9.58 17.08
CA PHE A 98 18.74 9.92 15.99
C PHE A 98 19.63 11.13 16.30
N GLY A 99 19.46 11.78 17.46
CA GLY A 99 20.11 13.04 17.79
C GLY A 99 19.36 14.25 17.21
N ASP A 100 19.69 15.46 17.68
CA ASP A 100 19.05 16.67 17.15
C ASP A 100 19.64 17.04 15.78
N HIS A 101 18.77 17.31 14.81
CA HIS A 101 19.14 17.75 13.48
C HIS A 101 18.19 18.88 13.09
N GLN A 102 18.76 19.96 12.55
CA GLN A 102 18.01 21.18 12.21
C GLN A 102 16.87 20.94 11.21
N THR A 103 16.91 19.83 10.47
CA THR A 103 15.93 19.45 9.45
C THR A 103 14.69 18.73 9.97
N PHE A 104 14.60 18.34 11.26
CA PHE A 104 13.49 17.47 11.68
C PHE A 104 12.13 18.18 11.83
N VAL A 105 12.07 19.40 12.37
CA VAL A 105 10.79 20.02 12.77
C VAL A 105 9.98 20.52 11.56
N GLU A 106 10.59 21.36 10.73
CA GLU A 106 9.89 22.00 9.60
C GLU A 106 9.88 21.10 8.35
N ASN A 107 10.91 20.25 8.21
CA ASN A 107 11.11 19.50 6.98
C ASN A 107 10.42 18.13 6.98
N LEU A 108 10.08 17.54 8.14
CA LEU A 108 9.50 16.19 8.17
C LEU A 108 8.17 16.12 7.40
N GLN A 109 7.31 17.11 7.60
CA GLN A 109 6.05 17.18 6.85
C GLN A 109 6.31 17.29 5.35
N LEU A 110 7.15 18.23 4.93
CA LEU A 110 7.50 18.44 3.51
C LEU A 110 8.09 17.18 2.87
N MET A 111 9.00 16.49 3.58
CA MET A 111 9.59 15.24 3.13
C MET A 111 8.55 14.12 2.97
N THR A 112 7.55 14.05 3.83
CA THR A 112 6.49 13.01 3.75
C THR A 112 5.37 13.32 2.77
N GLN A 113 5.21 14.59 2.38
CA GLN A 113 4.16 15.08 1.49
C GLN A 113 4.70 15.53 0.12
N THR A 114 5.96 15.20 -0.20
CA THR A 114 6.54 15.50 -1.52
C THR A 114 5.79 14.72 -2.60
N VAL A 115 5.31 15.44 -3.61
CA VAL A 115 4.66 14.88 -4.80
C VAL A 115 5.68 14.77 -5.91
N LYS A 116 5.92 13.56 -6.40
CA LYS A 116 6.86 13.31 -7.48
C LYS A 116 6.43 12.07 -8.27
N PRO A 117 6.02 12.23 -9.54
CA PRO A 117 5.76 11.10 -10.42
C PRO A 117 6.94 10.13 -10.48
N SER A 118 6.63 8.84 -10.48
CA SER A 118 7.62 7.78 -10.47
C SER A 118 7.08 6.54 -11.18
N PHE A 119 7.93 5.54 -11.41
CA PHE A 119 7.54 4.32 -12.11
C PHE A 119 6.82 3.30 -11.22
N ILE A 120 7.13 3.31 -9.92
CA ILE A 120 6.82 2.21 -9.00
C ILE A 120 5.73 2.63 -8.01
N TRP A 121 4.54 2.03 -8.17
CA TRP A 121 3.34 2.42 -7.41
C TRP A 121 3.45 2.19 -5.90
N ILE A 122 4.13 1.12 -5.45
CA ILE A 122 4.32 0.84 -4.01
C ILE A 122 5.14 1.91 -3.29
N SER A 123 5.86 2.76 -4.05
CA SER A 123 6.63 3.89 -3.54
C SER A 123 6.05 5.25 -3.93
N ALA A 124 4.93 5.28 -4.64
CA ALA A 124 4.31 6.52 -5.08
C ALA A 124 3.80 7.33 -3.88
N ASP A 125 3.86 8.66 -4.01
CA ASP A 125 3.23 9.57 -3.07
C ASP A 125 1.70 9.52 -3.17
N GLU A 126 1.02 10.23 -2.27
CA GLU A 126 -0.43 10.17 -2.16
C GLU A 126 -1.17 10.65 -3.42
N VAL A 127 -0.60 11.60 -4.16
CA VAL A 127 -1.22 12.18 -5.36
C VAL A 127 -0.94 11.33 -6.58
N CYS A 128 0.28 10.79 -6.71
CA CYS A 128 0.66 9.94 -7.83
C CYS A 128 0.18 8.47 -7.69
N TYR A 129 -0.23 8.04 -6.50
CA TYR A 129 -0.69 6.67 -6.25
C TYR A 129 -1.97 6.27 -7.01
N PRO A 130 -3.09 7.03 -6.98
CA PRO A 130 -4.31 6.65 -7.67
C PRO A 130 -4.16 6.47 -9.19
N PRO A 131 -3.41 7.31 -9.93
CA PRO A 131 -3.12 7.09 -11.35
C PRO A 131 -2.51 5.72 -11.67
N HIS A 132 -1.57 5.24 -10.84
CA HIS A 132 -1.00 3.90 -11.01
C HIS A 132 -2.06 2.79 -10.86
N ILE A 133 -3.05 2.97 -9.98
CA ILE A 133 -4.14 2.01 -9.81
C ILE A 133 -5.11 2.10 -10.99
N LEU A 134 -5.40 3.31 -11.47
CA LEU A 134 -6.32 3.55 -12.57
C LEU A 134 -5.86 2.85 -13.85
N LEU A 135 -4.59 3.02 -14.25
CA LEU A 135 -4.09 2.36 -15.46
C LEU A 135 -4.20 0.83 -15.38
N ARG A 136 -3.96 0.23 -14.19
CA ARG A 136 -4.08 -1.22 -13.99
C ARG A 136 -5.52 -1.68 -14.11
N TYR A 137 -6.45 -0.94 -13.50
CA TYR A 137 -7.88 -1.20 -13.64
C TYR A 137 -8.33 -1.13 -15.10
N GLU A 138 -7.89 -0.12 -15.86
CA GLU A 138 -8.26 0.01 -17.26
C GLU A 138 -7.70 -1.12 -18.13
N ILE A 139 -6.45 -1.52 -17.89
CA ILE A 139 -5.83 -2.67 -18.57
C ILE A 139 -6.57 -3.96 -18.21
N GLU A 140 -6.82 -4.22 -16.92
CA GLU A 140 -7.58 -5.40 -16.48
C GLU A 140 -8.98 -5.43 -17.12
N ARG A 141 -9.68 -4.29 -17.15
CA ARG A 141 -11.00 -4.16 -17.77
C ARG A 141 -10.93 -4.45 -19.27
N ALA A 142 -9.99 -3.85 -19.99
CA ALA A 142 -9.83 -4.02 -21.43
C ALA A 142 -9.51 -5.48 -21.82
N LEU A 143 -8.66 -6.15 -21.03
CA LEU A 143 -8.37 -7.58 -21.20
C LEU A 143 -9.62 -8.44 -20.97
N VAL A 144 -10.41 -8.15 -19.93
CA VAL A 144 -11.66 -8.88 -19.64
C VAL A 144 -12.73 -8.63 -20.71
N GLU A 145 -12.82 -7.41 -21.24
CA GLU A 145 -13.75 -7.03 -22.30
C GLU A 145 -13.31 -7.53 -23.69
N GLY A 146 -12.07 -8.01 -23.84
CA GLY A 146 -11.51 -8.44 -25.12
C GLY A 146 -11.23 -7.28 -26.08
N THR A 147 -11.08 -6.05 -25.57
CA THR A 147 -10.73 -4.87 -26.38
C THR A 147 -9.23 -4.67 -26.52
N THR A 148 -8.43 -5.50 -25.87
CA THR A 148 -6.96 -5.49 -25.88
C THR A 148 -6.47 -6.91 -25.64
N GLU A 149 -5.40 -7.31 -26.32
CA GLU A 149 -4.74 -8.61 -26.13
C GLU A 149 -3.58 -8.51 -25.12
N VAL A 150 -3.14 -9.64 -24.57
CA VAL A 150 -2.08 -9.65 -23.55
C VAL A 150 -0.78 -9.05 -24.09
N GLU A 151 -0.46 -9.31 -25.36
CA GLU A 151 0.73 -8.84 -26.06
C GLU A 151 0.79 -7.31 -26.19
N ASP A 152 -0.36 -6.63 -26.14
CA ASP A 152 -0.45 -5.17 -26.18
C ASP A 152 -0.18 -4.51 -24.81
N THR A 153 -0.13 -5.28 -23.72
CA THR A 153 0.00 -4.75 -22.36
C THR A 153 1.21 -3.82 -22.20
N PRO A 154 2.44 -4.14 -22.67
CA PRO A 154 3.58 -3.23 -22.57
C PRO A 154 3.35 -1.86 -23.22
N ARG A 155 2.74 -1.86 -24.42
CA ARG A 155 2.44 -0.64 -25.17
C ARG A 155 1.39 0.21 -24.46
N VAL A 156 0.25 -0.39 -24.09
CA VAL A 156 -0.84 0.30 -23.39
C VAL A 156 -0.36 0.83 -22.03
N TRP A 157 0.47 0.07 -21.32
CA TRP A 157 1.07 0.50 -20.06
C TRP A 157 1.92 1.76 -20.25
N ASN A 158 2.83 1.76 -21.24
CA ASN A 158 3.68 2.92 -21.53
C ASN A 158 2.84 4.15 -21.90
N GLU A 159 1.82 3.99 -22.74
CA GLU A 159 0.91 5.07 -23.13
C GLU A 159 0.23 5.70 -21.92
N ARG A 160 -0.34 4.89 -21.03
CA ARG A 160 -1.04 5.35 -19.82
C ARG A 160 -0.10 5.94 -18.77
N MET A 161 1.09 5.38 -18.59
CA MET A 161 2.12 5.96 -17.70
C MET A 161 2.54 7.35 -18.16
N ARG A 162 2.72 7.54 -19.47
CA ARG A 162 3.03 8.84 -20.04
C ARG A 162 1.87 9.83 -19.90
N GLU A 163 0.65 9.38 -20.21
CA GLU A 163 -0.56 10.20 -20.13
C GLU A 163 -0.84 10.68 -18.69
N TYR A 164 -0.73 9.79 -17.71
CA TYR A 164 -1.16 10.08 -16.33
C TYR A 164 -0.06 10.61 -15.43
N LEU A 165 1.19 10.19 -15.65
CA LEU A 165 2.31 10.47 -14.76
C LEU A 165 3.47 11.18 -15.48
N GLY A 166 3.41 11.34 -16.80
CA GLY A 166 4.47 11.98 -17.58
C GLY A 166 5.78 11.19 -17.60
N VAL A 167 5.74 9.87 -17.37
CA VAL A 167 6.91 8.99 -17.37
C VAL A 167 6.75 7.87 -18.39
N GLU A 168 7.86 7.43 -19.00
CA GLU A 168 7.87 6.45 -20.09
C GLU A 168 8.55 5.14 -19.66
N THR A 169 7.93 4.00 -19.98
CA THR A 169 8.42 2.65 -19.65
C THR A 169 8.79 1.84 -20.89
N GLU A 170 8.86 2.47 -22.06
CA GLU A 170 9.20 1.79 -23.32
C GLU A 170 10.54 1.06 -23.23
N GLY A 171 10.55 -0.21 -23.62
CA GLY A 171 11.72 -1.09 -23.52
C GLY A 171 12.13 -1.46 -22.09
N ARG A 172 11.31 -1.13 -21.09
CA ARG A 172 11.60 -1.29 -19.66
C ARG A 172 10.43 -1.93 -18.91
N ASP A 173 10.02 -3.11 -19.37
CA ASP A 173 8.91 -3.86 -18.79
C ASP A 173 9.13 -4.25 -17.32
N ASP A 174 10.40 -4.33 -16.89
CA ASP A 174 10.82 -4.59 -15.50
C ASP A 174 10.32 -3.54 -14.50
N ILE A 175 10.21 -2.28 -14.94
CA ILE A 175 9.63 -1.16 -14.20
C ILE A 175 8.27 -0.72 -14.78
N GLY A 176 7.80 -1.45 -15.79
CA GLY A 176 6.52 -1.29 -16.47
C GLY A 176 5.52 -2.35 -16.01
N CYS A 177 4.96 -3.10 -16.96
CA CYS A 177 3.88 -4.06 -16.71
C CYS A 177 4.29 -5.29 -15.88
N LEU A 178 5.59 -5.60 -15.77
CA LEU A 178 6.09 -6.75 -14.98
C LEU A 178 6.42 -6.39 -13.52
N GLN A 179 6.15 -5.15 -13.09
CA GLN A 179 6.51 -4.70 -11.74
C GLN A 179 5.70 -5.38 -10.61
N ASP A 180 4.57 -6.03 -10.94
CA ASP A 180 3.60 -6.55 -9.99
C ASP A 180 3.38 -8.05 -10.08
N ILE A 181 3.19 -8.68 -8.91
CA ILE A 181 2.90 -10.11 -8.80
C ILE A 181 1.41 -10.45 -8.99
N HIS A 182 0.52 -9.46 -9.04
CA HIS A 182 -0.94 -9.68 -8.96
C HIS A 182 -1.49 -10.50 -10.12
N MET A 183 -1.10 -10.16 -11.36
CA MET A 183 -1.56 -10.89 -12.54
C MET A 183 -1.03 -12.32 -12.59
N SER A 184 0.23 -12.56 -12.16
CA SER A 184 0.78 -13.92 -12.06
C SER A 184 0.11 -14.75 -10.95
N MET A 185 -0.49 -14.09 -9.96
CA MET A 185 -1.33 -14.71 -8.94
C MET A 185 -2.82 -14.80 -9.34
N SER A 186 -3.18 -14.45 -10.58
CA SER A 186 -4.57 -14.39 -11.06
C SER A 186 -5.49 -13.49 -10.23
N ALA A 187 -4.93 -12.45 -9.59
CA ALA A 187 -5.66 -11.51 -8.75
C ALA A 187 -6.28 -10.34 -9.54
N PHE A 188 -7.09 -10.67 -10.57
CA PHE A 188 -7.80 -9.67 -11.38
C PHE A 188 -8.89 -8.95 -10.57
N GLY A 189 -9.08 -7.65 -10.82
CA GLY A 189 -10.01 -6.81 -10.07
C GLY A 189 -9.54 -6.46 -8.66
N TYR A 190 -8.31 -6.82 -8.29
CA TYR A 190 -7.74 -6.54 -6.98
C TYR A 190 -7.26 -5.09 -6.87
N PHE A 191 -6.62 -4.55 -7.93
CA PHE A 191 -6.05 -3.20 -7.90
C PHE A 191 -7.03 -2.08 -7.54
N PRO A 192 -8.26 -2.03 -8.08
CA PRO A 192 -9.24 -1.01 -7.73
C PRO A 192 -9.47 -0.84 -6.21
N THR A 193 -9.29 -1.93 -5.45
CA THR A 193 -9.48 -1.92 -3.99
C THR A 193 -8.50 -1.00 -3.25
N TYR A 194 -7.33 -0.71 -3.82
CA TYR A 194 -6.35 0.19 -3.23
C TYR A 194 -6.82 1.66 -3.26
N THR A 195 -7.30 2.14 -4.40
CA THR A 195 -7.84 3.51 -4.51
C THR A 195 -9.14 3.66 -3.74
N LEU A 196 -10.02 2.64 -3.77
CA LEU A 196 -11.20 2.61 -2.90
C LEU A 196 -10.81 2.71 -1.42
N GLY A 197 -9.72 2.06 -1.01
CA GLY A 197 -9.18 2.19 0.34
C GLY A 197 -8.79 3.64 0.67
N SER A 198 -8.06 4.32 -0.22
CA SER A 198 -7.75 5.74 -0.03
C SER A 198 -9.02 6.60 0.05
N MET A 199 -10.05 6.30 -0.74
CA MET A 199 -11.34 7.01 -0.69
C MET A 199 -12.10 6.78 0.62
N PHE A 200 -12.11 5.55 1.16
CA PHE A 200 -12.75 5.26 2.45
C PHE A 200 -12.01 5.87 3.64
N ALA A 201 -10.72 6.18 3.48
CA ALA A 201 -9.91 6.79 4.53
C ALA A 201 -10.13 8.31 4.64
N ALA A 202 -10.44 8.98 3.53
CA ALA A 202 -10.71 10.42 3.46
C ALA A 202 -12.07 10.77 4.08
#